data_AF-A0A535DLK5-F1
#
_entry.id   AF-A0A535DLK5-F1
#
_cell.length_a   1.000
_cell.length_b   1.000
_cell.length_c   1.000
_cell.angle_alpha   90.00
_cell.angle_beta   90.00
_cell.angle_gamma   90.00
#
_symmetry.space_group_name_H-M   'P 1'
#
loop_
_entity.id
_entity.type
_entity.pdbx_description
1 polymer ?
#
loop_
_entity_poly.entity_id
_entity_poly.type
_entity_poly.pdbx_seq_one_letter_code
_entity_poly.pdbx_strand_id
1 'polypeptide(L)'
;MLARARQHSGGLYLFIATSAANVLGFGYQIVMARLLRPEEFAVLTALFGILILESISSQVIQSATAKLAAQYRARDEEAALHAFVRRWAVRVGGGAAAVGLLVALLSGVLAGALALPALSVALLGLTLFLALSFTFGLGLLQGLARFVWMGTALIAQAGARLAV
;
A
#
# COMPACT_ATOMS: atom_id res chain seq x y z
N MET A 1 -33.16 3.40 -2.70
CA MET A 1 -32.49 4.71 -2.52
C MET A 1 -31.48 4.75 -1.38
N LEU A 2 -31.72 4.08 -0.24
CA LEU A 2 -30.79 4.05 0.91
C LEU A 2 -29.38 3.48 0.61
N ALA A 3 -29.25 2.54 -0.33
CA ALA A 3 -27.95 1.97 -0.73
C ALA A 3 -27.03 2.98 -1.47
N ARG A 4 -27.60 3.85 -2.32
CA ARG A 4 -26.84 4.90 -3.02
C ARG A 4 -26.35 6.01 -2.08
N ALA A 5 -27.15 6.34 -1.06
CA ALA A 5 -26.77 7.32 -0.04
C ALA A 5 -25.60 6.82 0.82
N ARG A 6 -25.58 5.52 1.19
CA ARG A 6 -24.45 4.86 1.87
C ARG A 6 -23.18 4.77 1.02
N GLN A 7 -23.31 4.60 -0.30
CA GLN A 7 -22.18 4.64 -1.22
C GLN A 7 -21.55 6.03 -1.32
N HIS A 8 -22.37 7.09 -1.40
CA HIS A 8 -21.87 8.47 -1.41
C HIS A 8 -21.20 8.87 -0.09
N SER A 9 -21.78 8.51 1.05
CA SER A 9 -21.16 8.80 2.36
C SER A 9 -19.87 8.01 2.59
N GLY A 10 -19.81 6.76 2.12
CA GLY A 10 -18.58 5.97 2.13
C GLY A 10 -17.48 6.57 1.26
N GLY A 11 -17.82 7.05 0.06
CA GLY A 11 -16.88 7.74 -0.83
C GLY A 11 -16.36 9.05 -0.25
N LEU A 12 -17.23 9.85 0.39
CA LEU A 12 -16.83 11.09 1.06
C LEU A 12 -15.91 10.81 2.26
N TYR A 13 -16.21 9.76 3.05
CA TYR A 13 -15.34 9.33 4.14
C TYR A 13 -13.98 8.91 3.63
N LEU A 14 -13.93 8.13 2.54
CA LEU A 14 -12.67 7.73 1.93
C LEU A 14 -11.86 8.95 1.46
N PHE A 15 -12.50 9.91 0.81
CA PHE A 15 -11.85 11.14 0.38
C PHE A 15 -11.20 11.85 1.58
N ILE A 16 -11.97 12.08 2.64
CA ILE A 16 -11.45 12.71 3.87
C ILE A 16 -10.31 11.87 4.48
N ALA A 17 -10.46 10.55 4.56
CA ALA A 17 -9.44 9.66 5.10
C ALA A 17 -8.14 9.68 4.27
N THR A 18 -8.25 9.68 2.94
CA THR A 18 -7.09 9.79 2.04
C THR A 18 -6.41 11.15 2.16
N SER A 19 -7.18 12.25 2.22
CA SER A 19 -6.62 13.59 2.43
C SER A 19 -5.92 13.69 3.77
N ALA A 20 -6.52 13.18 4.85
CA ALA A 20 -5.91 13.14 6.17
C ALA A 20 -4.62 12.30 6.18
N ALA A 21 -4.62 11.12 5.57
CA ALA A 21 -3.43 10.29 5.44
C ALA A 21 -2.30 10.98 4.65
N ASN A 22 -2.63 11.73 3.60
CA ASN A 22 -1.65 12.52 2.85
C ASN A 22 -1.07 13.67 3.68
N VAL A 23 -1.90 14.40 4.43
CA VAL A 23 -1.44 15.47 5.34
C VAL A 23 -0.51 14.90 6.42
N LEU A 24 -0.86 13.76 7.02
CA LEU A 24 -0.03 13.06 7.99
C LEU A 24 1.31 12.61 7.38
N GLY A 25 1.26 12.06 6.15
CA GLY A 25 2.47 11.66 5.41
C GLY A 25 3.38 12.85 5.09
N PHE A 26 2.81 14.00 4.74
CA PHE A 26 3.59 15.23 4.54
C PHE A 26 4.18 15.76 5.85
N GLY A 27 3.41 15.69 6.94
CA GLY A 27 3.89 16.02 8.28
C GLY A 27 5.10 15.19 8.69
N TYR A 28 5.07 13.88 8.44
CA TYR A 28 6.21 12.99 8.67
C TYR A 28 7.46 13.44 7.90
N GLN A 29 7.32 13.79 6.62
CA GLN A 29 8.44 14.28 5.80
C GLN A 29 9.05 15.56 6.37
N ILE A 30 8.23 16.50 6.86
CA ILE A 30 8.71 17.74 7.49
C ILE A 30 9.43 17.46 8.82
N VAL A 31 8.84 16.61 9.66
CA VAL A 31 9.41 16.25 10.96
C VAL A 31 10.76 15.56 10.79
N MET A 32 10.84 14.61 9.86
CA MET A 32 12.09 13.91 9.55
C MET A 32 13.13 14.79 8.86
N ALA A 33 12.71 15.75 8.02
CA ALA A 33 13.63 16.75 7.48
C ALA A 33 14.29 17.65 8.55
N ARG A 34 13.64 17.80 9.72
CA ARG A 34 14.17 18.59 10.84
C ARG A 34 14.94 17.76 11.87
N LEU A 35 14.59 16.49 12.05
CA LEU A 35 15.22 15.61 13.05
C LEU A 35 16.46 14.87 12.51
N LEU A 36 16.46 14.49 11.23
CA LEU A 36 17.59 13.75 10.64
C LEU A 36 18.66 14.68 10.08
N ARG A 37 19.91 14.17 10.05
CA ARG A 37 21.00 14.86 9.37
C ARG A 37 20.75 14.89 7.86
N PRO A 38 21.28 15.88 7.11
CA PRO A 38 21.04 16.01 5.68
C PRO A 38 21.37 14.73 4.88
N GLU A 39 22.40 14.01 5.32
CA GLU A 39 22.85 12.74 4.74
C GLU A 39 21.81 11.62 4.90
N GLU A 40 21.24 11.48 6.10
CA GLU A 40 20.25 10.46 6.41
C GLU A 40 18.89 10.78 5.75
N PHE A 41 18.56 12.07 5.63
CA PHE A 41 17.36 12.51 4.92
C PHE A 41 17.45 12.28 3.40
N ALA A 42 18.64 12.42 2.81
CA ALA A 42 18.87 12.09 1.40
C ALA A 42 18.66 10.60 1.12
N VAL A 43 19.15 9.73 2.02
CA VAL A 43 18.91 8.28 1.98
C VAL A 43 17.42 7.96 2.07
N LEU A 44 16.72 8.55 3.04
CA LEU A 44 15.28 8.37 3.22
C LEU A 44 14.52 8.77 1.95
N THR A 45 14.84 9.93 1.39
CA THR A 45 14.19 10.46 0.18
C THR A 45 14.44 9.56 -1.04
N ALA A 46 15.65 9.04 -1.21
CA ALA A 46 15.97 8.11 -2.29
C ALA A 46 15.16 6.80 -2.17
N LEU A 47 15.04 6.24 -0.95
CA LEU A 47 14.21 5.07 -0.69
C LEU A 47 12.72 5.35 -0.97
N PHE A 48 12.22 6.52 -0.57
CA PHE A 48 10.85 6.93 -0.91
C PHE A 48 10.64 7.08 -2.42
N GLY A 49 11.62 7.59 -3.16
CA GLY A 49 11.55 7.67 -4.62
C GLY A 49 11.33 6.31 -5.28
N ILE A 50 12.03 5.27 -4.80
CA ILE A 50 11.84 3.88 -5.25
C ILE A 50 10.43 3.38 -4.92
N LEU A 51 9.96 3.64 -3.70
CA LEU A 51 8.61 3.25 -3.28
C LEU A 51 7.52 3.96 -4.10
N ILE A 52 7.72 5.23 -4.48
CA ILE A 52 6.79 5.95 -5.36
C ILE A 52 6.74 5.30 -6.74
N LEU A 53 7.90 4.92 -7.30
CA LEU A 53 7.97 4.26 -8.59
C LEU A 53 7.25 2.89 -8.56
N GLU A 54 7.42 2.14 -7.48
CA GLU A 54 6.70 0.87 -7.26
C GLU A 54 5.19 1.09 -7.11
N SER A 55 4.78 2.12 -6.38
CA SER A 55 3.37 2.45 -6.13
C SER A 55 2.55 2.60 -7.42
N ILE A 56 3.16 3.05 -8.52
CA ILE A 56 2.51 3.16 -9.83
C ILE A 56 2.05 1.79 -10.33
N SER A 57 2.91 0.77 -10.22
CA SER A 57 2.58 -0.60 -10.61
C SER A 57 1.53 -1.21 -9.68
N SER A 58 1.68 -0.93 -8.38
CA SER A 58 0.74 -1.35 -7.34
C SER A 58 -0.68 -0.79 -7.57
N GLN A 59 -0.83 0.45 -8.01
CA GLN A 59 -2.13 1.05 -8.33
C GLN A 59 -2.88 0.32 -9.45
N VAL A 60 -2.16 -0.21 -10.45
CA VAL A 60 -2.78 -1.01 -11.52
C VAL A 60 -3.36 -2.30 -10.95
N ILE A 61 -2.62 -2.98 -10.06
CA ILE A 61 -3.08 -4.19 -9.37
C ILE A 61 -4.30 -3.88 -8.51
N GLN A 62 -4.27 -2.77 -7.76
CA GLN A 62 -5.38 -2.33 -6.93
C GLN A 62 -6.65 -2.11 -7.76
N SER A 63 -6.54 -1.34 -8.86
CA SER A 63 -7.66 -1.01 -9.74
C SER A 63 -8.21 -2.24 -10.47
N ALA A 64 -7.34 -3.11 -10.96
CA ALA A 64 -7.74 -4.37 -11.58
C ALA A 64 -8.47 -5.29 -10.59
N THR A 65 -7.93 -5.42 -9.37
CA THR A 65 -8.55 -6.22 -8.29
C THR A 65 -9.90 -5.65 -7.90
N ALA A 66 -10.02 -4.32 -7.78
CA ALA A 66 -11.27 -3.65 -7.46
C ALA A 66 -12.33 -3.91 -8.54
N LYS A 67 -11.96 -3.80 -9.82
CA LYS A 67 -12.86 -4.06 -10.94
C LYS A 67 -13.35 -5.50 -10.96
N LEU A 68 -12.45 -6.47 -10.80
CA LEU A 68 -12.79 -7.90 -10.74
C LEU A 68 -13.70 -8.21 -9.55
N ALA A 69 -13.36 -7.74 -8.35
CA ALA A 69 -14.18 -7.94 -7.16
C ALA A 69 -15.58 -7.31 -7.28
N ALA A 70 -15.69 -6.14 -7.91
CA ALA A 70 -16.99 -5.51 -8.19
C ALA A 70 -17.83 -6.32 -9.18
N GLN A 71 -17.21 -6.91 -10.21
CA GLN A 71 -17.88 -7.78 -11.18
C GLN A 71 -18.42 -9.07 -10.53
N TYR A 72 -17.62 -9.72 -9.66
CA TYR A 72 -18.07 -10.90 -8.92
C TYR A 72 -19.21 -10.58 -7.95
N ARG A 73 -19.15 -9.42 -7.27
CA ARG A 73 -20.23 -8.96 -6.40
C ARG A 73 -21.53 -8.71 -7.17
N ALA A 74 -21.45 -8.17 -8.38
CA ALA A 74 -22.63 -7.92 -9.22
C ALA A 74 -23.33 -9.20 -9.73
N ARG A 75 -22.65 -10.35 -9.65
CA ARG A 75 -23.18 -11.66 -10.06
C ARG A 75 -23.75 -12.50 -8.91
N ASP A 76 -23.74 -11.99 -7.66
CA ASP A 76 -24.21 -12.70 -6.45
C ASP A 76 -23.49 -14.04 -6.15
N GLU A 77 -22.32 -14.28 -6.77
CA GLU A 77 -21.54 -15.50 -6.57
C GLU A 77 -20.57 -15.35 -5.37
N GLU A 78 -21.10 -15.31 -4.14
CA GLU A 78 -20.29 -15.13 -2.92
C GLU A 78 -19.23 -16.24 -2.74
N ALA A 79 -19.52 -17.48 -3.14
CA ALA A 79 -18.58 -18.59 -3.07
C ALA A 79 -17.39 -18.40 -4.05
N ALA A 80 -17.66 -17.88 -5.25
CA ALA A 80 -16.62 -17.58 -6.25
C ALA A 80 -15.74 -16.40 -5.80
N LEU A 81 -16.34 -15.40 -5.13
CA LEU A 81 -15.60 -14.29 -4.53
C LEU A 81 -14.63 -14.78 -3.45
N HIS A 82 -15.04 -15.66 -2.53
CA HIS A 82 -14.14 -16.19 -1.49
C HIS A 82 -13.00 -17.03 -2.09
N ALA A 83 -13.28 -17.82 -3.12
CA ALA A 83 -12.26 -18.59 -3.83
C ALA A 83 -11.28 -17.68 -4.60
N PHE A 84 -11.80 -16.60 -5.21
CA PHE A 84 -11.00 -15.58 -5.88
C PHE A 84 -10.08 -14.88 -4.88
N VAL A 85 -10.64 -14.39 -3.75
CA VAL A 85 -9.88 -13.73 -2.68
C VAL A 85 -8.78 -14.63 -2.16
N ARG A 86 -9.06 -15.90 -1.86
CA ARG A 86 -8.04 -16.81 -1.33
C ARG A 86 -6.93 -17.10 -2.35
N ARG A 87 -7.28 -17.40 -3.61
CA ARG A 87 -6.28 -17.67 -4.66
C ARG A 87 -5.45 -16.45 -5.02
N TRP A 88 -6.09 -15.29 -5.11
CA TRP A 88 -5.39 -14.04 -5.44
C TRP A 88 -4.59 -13.49 -4.26
N ALA A 89 -5.06 -13.64 -3.02
CA ALA A 89 -4.25 -13.32 -1.84
C ALA A 89 -2.96 -14.17 -1.79
N VAL A 90 -3.05 -15.47 -2.11
CA VAL A 90 -1.85 -16.33 -2.16
C VAL A 90 -0.95 -15.98 -3.34
N ARG A 91 -1.50 -15.67 -4.52
CA ARG A 91 -0.70 -15.29 -5.69
C ARG A 91 -0.04 -13.92 -5.54
N VAL A 92 -0.78 -12.92 -5.06
CA VAL A 92 -0.26 -11.57 -4.85
C VAL A 92 0.66 -11.55 -3.64
N GLY A 93 0.32 -12.26 -2.56
CA GLY A 93 1.22 -12.47 -1.42
C GLY A 93 2.50 -13.21 -1.82
N GLY A 94 2.41 -14.24 -2.67
CA GLY A 94 3.56 -14.95 -3.20
C GLY A 94 4.41 -14.11 -4.14
N GLY A 95 3.79 -13.30 -5.01
CA GLY A 95 4.48 -12.34 -5.87
C GLY A 95 5.16 -11.23 -5.08
N ALA A 96 4.47 -10.69 -4.07
CA ALA A 96 5.03 -9.72 -3.13
C ALA A 96 6.20 -10.32 -2.35
N ALA A 97 6.08 -11.57 -1.90
CA ALA A 97 7.14 -12.28 -1.21
C ALA A 97 8.33 -12.50 -2.14
N ALA A 98 8.11 -12.89 -3.39
CA ALA A 98 9.17 -13.05 -4.38
C ALA A 98 9.89 -11.72 -4.67
N VAL A 99 9.16 -10.61 -4.82
CA VAL A 99 9.76 -9.27 -4.99
C VAL A 99 10.54 -8.85 -3.74
N GLY A 100 9.96 -8.99 -2.55
CA GLY A 100 10.63 -8.68 -1.30
C GLY A 100 11.89 -9.53 -1.08
N LEU A 101 11.83 -10.82 -1.39
CA LEU A 101 12.96 -11.74 -1.31
C LEU A 101 14.05 -11.40 -2.34
N LEU A 102 13.67 -11.07 -3.58
CA LEU A 102 14.60 -10.62 -4.62
C LEU A 102 15.33 -9.34 -4.19
N VAL A 103 14.62 -8.36 -3.66
CA VAL A 103 15.23 -7.11 -3.14
C VAL A 103 16.14 -7.40 -1.95
N ALA A 104 15.75 -8.31 -1.05
CA ALA A 104 16.57 -8.72 0.08
C ALA A 104 17.84 -9.49 -0.37
N LEU A 105 17.73 -10.37 -1.36
CA LEU A 105 18.87 -11.11 -1.93
C LEU A 105 19.82 -10.20 -2.71
N LEU A 106 19.26 -9.25 -3.46
CA LEU A 106 20.02 -8.23 -4.18
C LEU A 106 20.49 -7.09 -3.26
N SER A 107 20.20 -7.15 -1.95
CA SER A 107 20.48 -6.06 -1.01
C SER A 107 21.96 -5.70 -0.96
N GLY A 108 22.88 -6.67 -1.09
CA GLY A 108 24.31 -6.40 -1.14
C GLY A 108 24.74 -5.63 -2.40
N VAL A 109 24.15 -5.96 -3.56
CA VAL A 109 24.43 -5.29 -4.84
C VAL A 109 23.79 -3.90 -4.86
N LEU A 110 22.55 -3.80 -4.40
CA LEU A 110 21.81 -2.54 -4.26
C LEU A 110 22.45 -1.61 -3.22
N ALA A 111 22.97 -2.14 -2.11
CA ALA A 111 23.70 -1.36 -1.11
C ALA A 111 24.97 -0.74 -1.71
N GLY A 112 25.71 -1.50 -2.52
CA GLY A 112 26.87 -1.00 -3.26
C GLY A 112 26.51 0.04 -4.33
N ALA A 113 25.43 -0.18 -5.09
CA ALA A 113 25.01 0.71 -6.16
C ALA A 113 24.36 2.02 -5.66
N LEU A 114 23.64 1.97 -4.54
CA LEU A 114 22.94 3.13 -3.96
C LEU A 114 23.75 3.80 -2.82
N ALA A 115 24.92 3.27 -2.46
CA ALA A 115 25.71 3.70 -1.30
C ALA A 115 24.88 3.74 0.01
N LEU A 116 23.94 2.79 0.16
CA LEU A 116 23.03 2.73 1.29
C LEU A 116 23.44 1.64 2.29
N PRO A 117 23.12 1.81 3.58
CA PRO A 117 23.29 0.74 4.57
C PRO A 117 22.52 -0.51 4.17
N ALA A 118 23.15 -1.69 4.27
CA ALA A 118 22.52 -2.97 3.93
C ALA A 118 21.22 -3.23 4.73
N LEU A 119 21.17 -2.74 5.98
CA LEU A 119 19.96 -2.80 6.82
C LEU A 119 18.80 -2.02 6.20
N SER A 120 19.05 -0.82 5.66
CA SER A 120 18.01 0.01 5.02
C SER A 120 17.45 -0.65 3.76
N VAL A 121 18.30 -1.34 3.00
CA VAL A 121 17.87 -2.08 1.79
C VAL A 121 17.07 -3.34 2.17
N ALA A 122 17.45 -4.03 3.24
CA ALA A 122 16.67 -5.16 3.76
C ALA A 122 15.29 -4.71 4.27
N LEU A 123 15.23 -3.57 4.99
CA LEU A 123 13.99 -2.96 5.45
C LEU A 123 13.12 -2.47 4.27
N LEU A 124 13.73 -2.01 3.18
CA LEU A 124 13.01 -1.67 1.95
C LEU A 124 12.31 -2.90 1.36
N GLY A 125 13.00 -4.04 1.26
CA GLY A 125 12.40 -5.29 0.77
C GLY A 125 11.21 -5.75 1.61
N LEU A 126 11.31 -5.64 2.95
CA LEU A 126 10.20 -5.91 3.86
C LEU A 126 9.04 -4.93 3.65
N THR A 127 9.35 -3.63 3.51
CA THR A 127 8.35 -2.58 3.28
C THR A 127 7.58 -2.82 1.97
N LEU A 128 8.28 -3.21 0.90
CA LEU A 128 7.68 -3.57 -0.38
C LEU A 128 6.73 -4.77 -0.24
N PHE A 129 7.15 -5.82 0.47
CA PHE A 129 6.29 -6.98 0.73
C PHE A 129 4.98 -6.57 1.45
N LEU A 130 5.09 -5.75 2.51
CA LEU A 130 3.92 -5.26 3.24
C LEU A 130 3.06 -4.35 2.36
N ALA A 131 3.67 -3.47 1.58
CA ALA A 131 2.98 -2.51 0.72
C ALA A 131 2.15 -3.21 -0.36
N LEU A 132 2.72 -4.15 -1.11
CA LEU A 132 1.98 -4.90 -2.13
C LEU A 132 0.82 -5.70 -1.51
N SER A 133 1.07 -6.36 -0.38
CA SER A 133 0.05 -7.13 0.33
C SER A 133 -1.11 -6.24 0.79
N PHE A 134 -0.79 -5.04 1.28
CA PHE A 134 -1.76 -4.04 1.71
C PHE A 134 -2.56 -3.47 0.53
N THR A 135 -1.89 -3.10 -0.57
CA THR A 135 -2.51 -2.61 -1.80
C THR A 135 -3.56 -3.57 -2.35
N PHE A 136 -3.27 -4.87 -2.31
CA PHE A 136 -4.24 -5.89 -2.71
C PHE A 136 -5.50 -5.90 -1.82
N GLY A 137 -5.30 -5.84 -0.49
CA GLY A 137 -6.40 -5.75 0.47
C GLY A 137 -7.27 -4.51 0.26
N LEU A 138 -6.65 -3.35 0.00
CA LEU A 138 -7.36 -2.12 -0.36
C LEU A 138 -8.14 -2.28 -1.67
N GLY A 139 -7.54 -2.88 -2.72
CA GLY A 139 -8.22 -3.13 -4.00
C GLY A 139 -9.46 -4.01 -3.83
N LEU A 140 -9.39 -5.02 -2.97
CA LEU A 140 -10.55 -5.86 -2.63
C LEU A 140 -11.63 -5.06 -1.89
N LEU A 141 -11.25 -4.28 -0.86
CA LEU A 141 -12.18 -3.43 -0.12
C LEU A 141 -12.85 -2.39 -1.03
N GLN A 142 -12.10 -1.82 -1.98
CA GLN A 142 -12.58 -0.90 -2.99
C GLN A 142 -13.61 -1.57 -3.91
N GLY A 143 -13.32 -2.76 -4.42
CA GLY A 143 -14.24 -3.52 -5.29
C GLY A 143 -15.52 -3.99 -4.57
N LEU A 144 -15.43 -4.23 -3.26
CA LEU A 144 -16.59 -4.56 -2.42
C LEU A 144 -17.36 -3.34 -1.92
N ALA A 145 -16.96 -2.13 -2.31
CA ALA A 145 -17.52 -0.86 -1.85
C ALA A 145 -17.51 -0.68 -0.32
N ARG A 146 -16.54 -1.30 0.37
CA ARG A 146 -16.32 -1.19 1.82
C ARG A 146 -15.40 -0.01 2.16
N PHE A 147 -15.81 1.18 1.73
CA PHE A 147 -14.99 2.39 1.81
C PHE A 147 -14.63 2.83 3.24
N VAL A 148 -15.48 2.53 4.23
CA VAL A 148 -15.18 2.82 5.65
C VAL A 148 -13.96 2.02 6.14
N TRP A 149 -13.91 0.72 5.84
CA TRP A 149 -12.77 -0.13 6.19
C TRP A 149 -11.50 0.26 5.43
N MET A 150 -11.65 0.72 4.18
CA MET A 150 -10.51 1.21 3.40
C MET A 150 -9.94 2.50 3.99
N GLY A 151 -10.80 3.44 4.39
CA GLY A 151 -10.38 4.68 5.03
C GLY A 151 -9.71 4.45 6.39
N THR A 152 -10.25 3.57 7.24
CA THR A 152 -9.63 3.25 8.54
C THR A 152 -8.27 2.58 8.37
N ALA A 153 -8.12 1.69 7.40
CA ALA A 153 -6.84 1.06 7.08
C ALA A 153 -5.79 2.09 6.65
N LEU A 154 -6.16 3.05 5.80
CA LEU A 154 -5.27 4.13 5.35
C LEU A 154 -4.86 5.05 6.51
N ILE A 155 -5.79 5.40 7.39
CA ILE A 155 -5.49 6.20 8.59
C ILE A 155 -4.56 5.43 9.54
N ALA A 156 -4.83 4.14 9.77
CA ALA A 156 -3.97 3.30 10.60
C ALA A 156 -2.57 3.16 10.01
N GLN A 157 -2.44 3.02 8.69
CA GLN A 157 -1.16 2.97 7.99
C GLN A 157 -0.38 4.29 8.14
N ALA A 158 -1.06 5.43 7.95
CA ALA A 158 -0.46 6.75 8.12
C ALA A 158 -0.02 6.99 9.58
N GLY A 159 -0.85 6.56 10.55
CA GLY A 159 -0.52 6.60 11.97
C GLY A 159 0.67 5.71 12.33
N ALA A 160 0.75 4.49 11.79
CA ALA A 160 1.87 3.58 12.02
C ALA A 160 3.19 4.17 11.49
N ARG A 161 3.17 4.89 10.36
CA ARG A 161 4.35 5.61 9.85
C ARG A 161 4.84 6.71 10.78
N LEU A 162 3.96 7.35 11.55
CA LEU A 162 4.34 8.42 12.48
C LEU A 162 4.90 7.88 13.80
N ALA A 163 4.63 6.61 14.13
CA ALA A 163 5.09 5.98 15.36
C ALA A 163 6.52 5.39 15.26
N VAL A 164 7.06 5.29 14.05
CA VAL A 164 8.41 4.81 13.74
C VAL A 164 9.28 5.98 13.34
#